data_AF-A0A961MZJ4-F1
#
_entry.id   AF-A0A961MZJ4-F1
#
_cell.length_a   1.000
_cell.length_b   1.000
_cell.length_c   1.000
_cell.angle_alpha   90.00
_cell.angle_beta   90.00
_cell.angle_gamma   90.00
#
_symmetry.space_group_name_H-M   'P 1'
#
loop_
_entity.id
_entity.type
_entity.pdbx_description
1 polymer ?
#
loop_
_entity_poly.entity_id
_entity_poly.type
_entity_poly.pdbx_seq_one_letter_code
_entity_poly.pdbx_strand_id
1 'polypeptide(L)'
;MPDDERDPLADLNASPLNPLPGAVWLLLLAVLGIEAVLWAAAAGLIGGAQGVGWRIEAIQRFAFSSAIQDWMIENMRAPTSHLLRYVTFGYVHGTPMHALFGAVLIAALGKMVAERFGTARFLALTLVVPMLAAAIFGAVVGVDQRGWLFGAMPLVFALVGAFTWIKWREADGDRAGRQRAFGMVAILLAARLGFGLLVESGPSWIAEVAAFGLGFAASALVLGPGSWARLRARIKGQGRTAP
;
A
#
# COMPACT_ATOMS: atom_id res chain seq x y z
N MET A 1 38.87 9.07 34.78
CA MET A 1 37.60 8.75 35.45
C MET A 1 36.61 8.42 34.35
N PRO A 2 36.17 7.16 34.21
CA PRO A 2 35.31 6.75 33.10
C PRO A 2 33.84 6.95 33.49
N ASP A 3 33.21 8.00 32.96
CA ASP A 3 31.75 8.20 33.06
C ASP A 3 31.13 8.02 31.65
N ASP A 4 31.07 6.77 31.18
CA ASP A 4 30.17 6.37 30.07
C ASP A 4 29.34 5.16 30.52
N GLU A 5 28.69 5.28 31.68
CA GLU A 5 27.50 4.48 31.99
C GLU A 5 26.31 5.11 31.27
N ARG A 6 26.20 4.85 29.97
CA ARG A 6 24.90 4.92 29.29
C ARG A 6 24.01 3.86 29.92
N ASP A 7 23.12 4.29 30.80
CA ASP A 7 22.09 3.45 31.42
C ASP A 7 21.33 2.65 30.33
N PRO A 8 21.54 1.33 30.21
CA PRO A 8 20.85 0.52 29.21
C PRO A 8 19.34 0.43 29.49
N LEU A 9 18.86 0.86 30.66
CA LEU A 9 17.45 0.91 31.02
C LEU A 9 16.75 2.16 30.51
N ALA A 10 17.48 3.19 30.07
CA ALA A 10 16.90 4.37 29.41
C ALA A 10 16.21 4.02 28.08
N ASP A 11 16.64 2.93 27.44
CA ASP A 11 16.08 2.38 26.20
C ASP A 11 14.79 1.55 26.42
N LEU A 12 14.48 1.20 27.67
CA LEU A 12 13.22 0.50 28.01
C LEU A 12 12.01 1.44 28.12
N ASN A 13 12.26 2.75 28.24
CA ASN A 13 11.24 3.82 28.31
C ASN A 13 11.03 4.54 26.98
N ALA A 14 11.75 4.14 25.92
CA ALA A 14 11.40 4.55 24.57
C ALA A 14 9.99 4.01 24.29
N SER A 15 9.01 4.90 24.10
CA SER A 15 7.67 4.49 23.71
C SER A 15 7.79 3.53 22.51
N PRO A 16 7.31 2.28 22.60
CA PRO A 16 7.38 1.33 21.49
C PRO A 16 6.63 1.86 20.26
N LEU A 17 5.76 2.85 20.50
CA LEU A 17 5.19 3.73 19.51
C LEU A 17 6.05 5.00 19.41
N ASN A 18 7.07 4.97 18.57
CA ASN A 18 7.53 6.22 17.97
C ASN A 18 6.30 6.93 17.38
N PRO A 19 6.07 8.24 17.65
CA PRO A 19 4.86 8.92 17.19
C PRO A 19 4.71 8.74 15.68
N LEU A 20 3.71 7.96 15.27
CA LEU A 20 3.43 7.77 13.85
C LEU A 20 2.88 9.10 13.31
N PRO A 21 3.26 9.51 12.09
CA PRO A 21 2.67 10.67 11.45
C PRO A 21 1.14 10.53 11.40
N GLY A 22 0.40 11.62 11.61
CA GLY A 22 -1.07 11.58 11.65
C GLY A 22 -1.71 10.98 10.40
N ALA A 23 -1.08 11.11 9.23
CA ALA A 23 -1.53 10.49 7.99
C ALA A 23 -1.46 8.95 8.03
N VAL A 24 -0.48 8.38 8.74
CA VAL A 24 -0.36 6.93 8.94
C VAL A 24 -1.43 6.46 9.91
N TRP A 25 -1.64 7.19 11.02
CA TRP A 25 -2.73 6.92 11.95
C TRP A 25 -4.10 6.92 11.27
N LEU A 26 -4.35 7.85 10.35
CA LEU A 26 -5.58 7.89 9.58
C LEU A 26 -5.85 6.57 8.84
N LEU A 27 -4.83 6.01 8.17
CA LEU A 27 -4.96 4.73 7.47
C LEU A 27 -5.12 3.56 8.45
N LEU A 28 -4.37 3.55 9.55
CA LEU A 28 -4.47 2.50 10.56
C LEU A 28 -5.85 2.48 11.22
N LEU A 29 -6.41 3.65 11.56
CA LEU A 29 -7.75 3.76 12.11
C LEU A 29 -8.82 3.34 11.11
N ALA A 30 -8.64 3.64 9.80
CA ALA A 30 -9.56 3.16 8.78
C ALA A 30 -9.56 1.63 8.70
N VAL A 31 -8.38 0.99 8.67
CA VAL A 31 -8.26 -0.48 8.62
C VAL A 31 -8.75 -1.14 9.90
N LEU A 32 -8.20 -0.75 11.05
CA LEU A 32 -8.46 -1.38 12.34
C LEU A 32 -9.85 -1.04 12.87
N GLY A 33 -10.37 0.16 12.59
CA GLY A 33 -11.71 0.56 13.00
C GLY A 33 -12.80 -0.24 12.29
N ILE A 34 -12.69 -0.39 10.96
CA ILE A 34 -13.60 -1.26 10.20
C ILE A 34 -13.49 -2.71 10.69
N GLU A 35 -12.27 -3.21 10.87
CA GLU A 35 -12.06 -4.57 11.33
C GLU A 35 -12.62 -4.82 12.74
N ALA A 36 -12.48 -3.85 13.66
CA ALA A 36 -13.02 -3.96 15.01
C ALA A 36 -14.55 -4.09 15.00
N VAL A 37 -15.24 -3.34 14.12
CA VAL A 37 -16.70 -3.45 13.94
C VAL A 37 -17.07 -4.83 13.39
N LEU A 38 -16.38 -5.29 12.34
CA LEU A 38 -16.66 -6.60 11.73
C LEU A 38 -16.36 -7.76 12.69
N TRP A 39 -15.31 -7.64 13.50
CA TRP A 39 -14.97 -8.60 14.53
C TRP A 39 -16.01 -8.62 15.65
N ALA A 40 -16.44 -7.45 16.14
CA ALA A 40 -17.48 -7.35 17.16
C ALA A 40 -18.83 -7.92 16.68
N ALA A 41 -19.17 -7.69 15.40
CA ALA A 41 -20.36 -8.26 14.79
C ALA A 41 -20.29 -9.80 14.67
N ALA A 42 -19.14 -10.33 14.25
CA ALA A 42 -18.90 -11.77 14.19
C ALA A 42 -18.90 -12.44 15.57
N ALA A 43 -18.45 -11.72 16.61
CA ALA A 43 -18.47 -12.16 18.01
C ALA A 43 -19.86 -12.04 18.66
N GLY A 44 -20.87 -11.53 17.95
CA GLY A 44 -22.23 -11.36 18.47
C GLY A 44 -22.39 -10.19 19.45
N LEU A 45 -21.39 -9.31 19.56
CA LEU A 45 -21.45 -8.13 20.44
C LEU A 45 -22.36 -7.04 19.87
N ILE A 46 -22.48 -6.96 18.54
CA ILE A 46 -23.32 -6.01 17.80
C ILE A 46 -23.99 -6.69 16.60
N GLY A 47 -25.06 -6.09 16.05
CA GLY A 47 -25.68 -6.54 14.79
C GLY A 47 -26.62 -7.75 14.88
N GLY A 48 -26.73 -8.41 16.05
CA GLY A 48 -27.62 -9.56 16.25
C GLY A 48 -27.31 -10.74 15.32
N ALA A 49 -28.32 -11.55 15.00
CA ALA A 49 -28.14 -12.73 14.13
C ALA A 49 -27.58 -12.40 12.73
N GLN A 50 -27.82 -11.19 12.22
CA GLN A 50 -27.32 -10.73 10.92
C GLN A 50 -25.85 -10.30 10.97
N GLY A 51 -25.31 -9.96 12.16
CA GLY A 51 -23.95 -9.48 12.36
C GLY A 51 -22.87 -10.46 11.86
N VAL A 52 -23.14 -11.76 11.93
CA VAL A 52 -22.24 -12.82 11.45
C VAL A 52 -21.96 -12.70 9.95
N GLY A 53 -22.93 -12.21 9.17
CA GLY A 53 -22.82 -12.06 7.71
C GLY A 53 -22.19 -10.74 7.26
N TRP A 54 -21.99 -9.77 8.15
CA TRP A 54 -21.56 -8.41 7.79
C TRP A 54 -20.22 -8.37 7.06
N ARG A 55 -19.29 -9.29 7.36
CA ARG A 55 -18.01 -9.35 6.64
C ARG A 55 -18.20 -9.72 5.18
N ILE A 56 -19.02 -10.74 4.90
CA ILE A 56 -19.30 -11.19 3.54
C ILE A 56 -20.01 -10.06 2.79
N GLU A 57 -20.98 -9.42 3.42
CA GLU A 57 -21.68 -8.26 2.85
C GLU A 57 -20.73 -7.09 2.56
N ALA A 58 -19.82 -6.76 3.49
CA ALA A 58 -18.83 -5.70 3.29
C ALA A 58 -17.92 -5.99 2.09
N ILE A 59 -17.44 -7.23 1.95
CA ILE A 59 -16.66 -7.65 0.78
C ILE A 59 -17.49 -7.51 -0.50
N GLN A 60 -18.73 -8.01 -0.49
CA GLN A 60 -19.64 -7.90 -1.64
C GLN A 60 -19.97 -6.46 -2.03
N ARG A 61 -19.95 -5.50 -1.11
CA ARG A 61 -20.24 -4.08 -1.42
C ARG A 61 -19.00 -3.29 -1.79
N PHE A 62 -17.90 -3.48 -1.06
CA PHE A 62 -16.74 -2.58 -1.06
C PHE A 62 -15.47 -3.15 -1.69
N ALA A 63 -15.39 -4.47 -1.93
CA ALA A 63 -14.26 -5.04 -2.64
C ALA A 63 -14.28 -4.62 -4.11
N PHE A 64 -13.10 -4.54 -4.73
CA PHE A 64 -13.00 -4.35 -6.16
C PHE A 64 -13.35 -5.66 -6.89
N SER A 65 -13.99 -5.54 -8.06
CA SER A 65 -14.35 -6.68 -8.91
C SER A 65 -14.01 -6.37 -10.37
N SER A 66 -13.19 -7.24 -10.99
CA SER A 66 -12.81 -7.10 -12.40
C SER A 66 -14.02 -7.25 -13.32
N ALA A 67 -14.96 -8.15 -13.01
CA ALA A 67 -16.21 -8.29 -13.77
C ALA A 67 -17.05 -7.00 -13.77
N ILE A 68 -17.11 -6.28 -12.65
CA ILE A 68 -17.79 -4.97 -12.60
C ILE A 68 -17.01 -3.93 -13.41
N GLN A 69 -15.68 -3.94 -13.35
CA GLN A 69 -14.86 -3.06 -14.18
C GLN A 69 -15.10 -3.31 -15.67
N ASP A 70 -15.08 -4.57 -16.11
CA ASP A 70 -15.34 -4.96 -17.50
C ASP A 70 -16.73 -4.50 -17.93
N TRP A 71 -17.76 -4.76 -17.12
CA TRP A 71 -19.11 -4.27 -17.38
C TRP A 71 -19.16 -2.73 -17.51
N MET A 72 -18.46 -1.99 -16.65
CA MET A 72 -18.42 -0.53 -16.72
C MET A 72 -17.74 -0.02 -18.00
N ILE A 73 -16.69 -0.70 -18.45
CA ILE A 73 -15.97 -0.39 -19.70
C ILE A 73 -16.87 -0.69 -20.90
N GLU A 74 -17.47 -1.88 -20.96
CA GLU A 74 -18.36 -2.30 -22.05
C GLU A 74 -19.58 -1.38 -22.20
N ASN A 75 -20.15 -0.94 -21.09
CA ASN A 75 -21.36 -0.13 -21.07
C ASN A 75 -21.06 1.38 -21.05
N MET A 76 -19.78 1.78 -21.04
CA MET A 76 -19.34 3.18 -20.91
C MET A 76 -20.04 3.92 -19.75
N ARG A 77 -20.24 3.21 -18.64
CA ARG A 77 -20.93 3.72 -17.44
C ARG A 77 -20.06 3.51 -16.23
N ALA A 78 -19.89 4.57 -15.44
CA ALA A 78 -19.12 4.52 -14.20
C ALA A 78 -19.98 5.00 -13.01
N PRO A 79 -20.92 4.19 -12.52
CA PRO A 79 -21.72 4.53 -11.34
C PRO A 79 -20.82 4.81 -10.13
N THR A 80 -21.16 5.83 -9.35
CA THR A 80 -20.38 6.23 -8.17
C THR A 80 -20.22 5.11 -7.14
N SER A 81 -21.24 4.25 -7.01
CA SER A 81 -21.20 3.05 -6.16
C SER A 81 -20.07 2.08 -6.54
N HIS A 82 -19.79 1.92 -7.83
CA HIS A 82 -18.71 1.06 -8.31
C HIS A 82 -17.36 1.76 -8.32
N LEU A 83 -17.32 3.07 -8.57
CA LEU A 83 -16.09 3.86 -8.47
C LEU A 83 -15.53 3.87 -7.05
N LEU A 84 -16.39 3.92 -6.02
CA LEU A 84 -15.95 3.85 -4.64
C LEU A 84 -15.17 2.57 -4.30
N ARG A 85 -15.46 1.45 -4.99
CA ARG A 85 -14.78 0.17 -4.78
C ARG A 85 -13.27 0.24 -5.04
N TYR A 86 -12.81 1.11 -5.94
CA TYR A 86 -11.38 1.29 -6.20
C TYR A 86 -10.62 1.94 -5.04
N VAL A 87 -11.35 2.58 -4.12
CA VAL A 87 -10.78 3.19 -2.92
C VAL A 87 -11.04 2.30 -1.71
N THR A 88 -12.26 1.78 -1.57
CA THR A 88 -12.68 1.06 -0.37
C THR A 88 -12.10 -0.34 -0.25
N PHE A 89 -11.72 -0.98 -1.35
CA PHE A 89 -11.26 -2.37 -1.33
C PHE A 89 -10.06 -2.58 -0.39
N GLY A 90 -9.18 -1.58 -0.29
CA GLY A 90 -7.96 -1.63 0.53
C GLY A 90 -8.21 -1.70 2.04
N TYR A 91 -9.43 -1.42 2.49
CA TYR A 91 -9.77 -1.30 3.91
C TYR A 91 -10.64 -2.45 4.43
N VAL A 92 -11.25 -3.24 3.54
CA VAL A 92 -12.06 -4.40 3.91
C VAL A 92 -11.22 -5.67 3.80
N HIS A 93 -11.27 -6.53 4.81
CA HIS A 93 -10.42 -7.71 4.90
C HIS A 93 -11.23 -9.00 5.10
N GLY A 94 -10.70 -10.10 4.57
CA GLY A 94 -11.33 -11.42 4.68
C GLY A 94 -11.28 -12.03 6.08
N THR A 95 -10.30 -11.64 6.91
CA THR A 95 -10.16 -12.10 8.30
C THR A 95 -9.51 -11.01 9.16
N PRO A 96 -9.68 -11.05 10.50
CA PRO A 96 -8.97 -10.14 11.41
C PRO A 96 -7.46 -10.22 11.28
N MET A 97 -6.92 -11.43 11.08
CA MET A 97 -5.48 -11.61 10.88
C MET A 97 -4.98 -10.97 9.58
N HIS A 98 -5.78 -11.02 8.51
CA HIS A 98 -5.46 -10.36 7.25
C HIS A 98 -5.40 -8.83 7.43
N ALA A 99 -6.35 -8.24 8.17
CA ALA A 99 -6.34 -6.81 8.50
C ALA A 99 -5.15 -6.42 9.38
N LEU A 100 -4.85 -7.20 10.42
CA LEU A 100 -3.74 -6.95 11.33
C LEU A 100 -2.40 -6.95 10.58
N PHE A 101 -2.19 -7.92 9.70
CA PHE A 101 -0.97 -7.99 8.89
C PHE A 101 -0.80 -6.76 7.99
N GLY A 102 -1.87 -6.33 7.31
CA GLY A 102 -1.88 -5.10 6.53
C GLY A 102 -1.58 -3.86 7.38
N ALA A 103 -2.20 -3.75 8.55
CA ALA A 103 -1.99 -2.63 9.48
C ALA A 103 -0.55 -2.55 9.98
N VAL A 104 0.07 -3.67 10.36
CA VAL A 104 1.47 -3.71 10.81
C VAL A 104 2.41 -3.26 9.69
N LEU A 105 2.19 -3.70 8.46
CA LEU A 105 3.01 -3.30 7.31
C LEU A 105 2.83 -1.82 6.95
N ILE A 106 1.60 -1.30 7.04
CA ILE A 106 1.32 0.14 6.89
C ILE A 106 2.05 0.94 7.98
N ALA A 107 2.01 0.49 9.24
CA ALA A 107 2.70 1.17 10.33
C ALA A 107 4.22 1.18 10.12
N ALA A 108 4.79 0.03 9.76
CA ALA A 108 6.22 -0.16 9.58
C ALA A 108 6.79 0.67 8.42
N LEU A 109 6.17 0.61 7.24
CA LEU A 109 6.66 1.31 6.05
C LEU A 109 6.14 2.74 5.96
N GLY A 110 4.90 2.96 6.39
CA GLY A 110 4.20 4.22 6.23
C GLY A 110 4.85 5.36 7.01
N LYS A 111 5.40 5.09 8.21
CA LYS A 111 6.13 6.09 9.00
C LYS A 111 7.23 6.77 8.17
N MET A 112 8.17 5.98 7.65
CA MET A 112 9.33 6.51 6.92
C MET A 112 8.90 7.25 5.65
N VAL A 113 7.94 6.71 4.90
CA VAL A 113 7.45 7.34 3.66
C VAL A 113 6.72 8.64 3.97
N ALA A 114 5.86 8.68 4.99
CA ALA A 114 5.12 9.87 5.39
C ALA A 114 6.03 11.00 5.88
N GLU A 115 7.03 10.70 6.70
CA GLU A 115 8.02 11.68 7.19
C GLU A 115 8.83 12.27 6.03
N ARG A 116 9.22 11.45 5.04
CA ARG A 116 10.00 11.89 3.88
C ARG A 116 9.18 12.68 2.85
N PHE A 117 7.94 12.27 2.59
CA PHE A 117 7.14 12.81 1.49
C PHE A 117 6.24 13.96 1.95
N GLY A 118 5.91 14.00 3.25
CA GLY A 118 4.89 14.86 3.83
C GLY A 118 3.47 14.29 3.64
N THR A 119 2.54 14.75 4.49
CA THR A 119 1.15 14.23 4.58
C THR A 119 0.43 14.17 3.23
N ALA A 120 0.41 15.26 2.46
CA ALA A 120 -0.36 15.31 1.21
C ALA A 120 0.13 14.29 0.17
N ARG A 121 1.45 14.16 0.01
CA ARG A 121 2.05 13.25 -0.97
C ARG A 121 1.95 11.80 -0.54
N PHE A 122 2.05 11.53 0.76
CA PHE A 122 1.80 10.22 1.32
C PHE A 122 0.35 9.76 1.09
N LEU A 123 -0.63 10.61 1.37
CA LEU A 123 -2.04 10.28 1.12
C LEU A 123 -2.34 10.11 -0.38
N ALA A 124 -1.75 10.95 -1.23
CA ALA A 124 -1.87 10.76 -2.67
C ALA A 124 -1.27 9.41 -3.12
N LEU A 125 -0.12 9.02 -2.59
CA LEU A 125 0.50 7.71 -2.87
C LEU A 125 -0.43 6.57 -2.45
N THR A 126 -0.92 6.59 -1.20
CA THR A 126 -1.69 5.47 -0.63
C THR A 126 -3.13 5.37 -1.14
N LEU A 127 -3.70 6.44 -1.69
CA LEU A 127 -5.02 6.43 -2.30
C LEU A 127 -4.98 6.18 -3.81
N VAL A 128 -4.12 6.89 -4.53
CA VAL A 128 -4.14 6.88 -6.01
C VAL A 128 -3.44 5.64 -6.57
N VAL A 129 -2.29 5.24 -6.00
CA VAL A 129 -1.53 4.11 -6.56
C VAL A 129 -2.31 2.78 -6.46
N PRO A 130 -2.93 2.43 -5.31
CA PRO A 130 -3.71 1.18 -5.22
C PRO A 130 -4.93 1.20 -6.12
N MET A 131 -5.58 2.36 -6.29
CA MET A 131 -6.69 2.54 -7.25
C MET A 131 -6.25 2.24 -8.69
N LEU A 132 -5.11 2.80 -9.12
CA LEU A 132 -4.55 2.52 -10.45
C LEU A 132 -4.11 1.05 -10.60
N ALA A 133 -3.55 0.46 -9.56
CA ALA A 133 -3.16 -0.95 -9.56
C ALA A 133 -4.37 -1.88 -9.67
N ALA A 134 -5.49 -1.56 -9.00
CA ALA A 134 -6.75 -2.28 -9.13
C ALA A 134 -7.31 -2.17 -10.56
N ALA A 135 -7.21 -1.00 -11.18
CA ALA A 135 -7.61 -0.82 -12.58
C ALA A 135 -6.79 -1.69 -13.54
N ILE A 136 -5.46 -1.76 -13.34
CA ILE A 136 -4.57 -2.64 -14.12
C ILE A 136 -4.93 -4.10 -13.88
N PHE A 137 -5.12 -4.50 -12.62
CA PHE A 137 -5.56 -5.86 -12.28
C PHE A 137 -6.85 -6.24 -13.00
N GLY A 138 -7.87 -5.37 -12.98
CA GLY A 138 -9.13 -5.62 -13.67
C GLY A 138 -8.93 -5.81 -15.18
N ALA A 139 -8.09 -4.98 -15.80
CA ALA A 139 -7.81 -5.05 -17.23
C ALA A 139 -7.00 -6.29 -17.63
N VAL A 140 -6.16 -6.81 -16.73
CA VAL A 140 -5.35 -8.01 -17.00
C VAL A 140 -6.14 -9.29 -16.74
N VAL A 141 -6.97 -9.31 -15.69
CA VAL A 141 -7.74 -10.50 -15.29
C VAL A 141 -9.01 -10.67 -16.13
N GLY A 142 -9.67 -9.58 -16.51
CA GLY A 142 -10.94 -9.61 -17.22
C GLY A 142 -12.06 -10.26 -16.42
N VAL A 143 -13.03 -10.89 -17.09
CA VAL A 143 -14.16 -11.60 -16.46
C VAL A 143 -13.73 -12.97 -15.93
N ASP A 144 -13.09 -12.98 -14.76
CA ASP A 144 -12.73 -14.18 -14.00
C ASP A 144 -13.48 -14.24 -12.65
N GLN A 145 -13.91 -15.43 -12.21
CA GLN A 145 -14.53 -15.65 -10.90
C GLN A 145 -13.60 -15.27 -9.73
N ARG A 146 -12.28 -15.29 -9.96
CA ARG A 146 -11.24 -14.91 -9.01
C ARG A 146 -10.85 -13.43 -9.10
N GLY A 147 -11.58 -12.64 -9.89
CA GLY A 147 -11.36 -11.22 -10.14
C GLY A 147 -11.71 -10.28 -8.98
N TRP A 148 -11.58 -10.72 -7.73
CA TRP A 148 -11.90 -9.93 -6.55
C TRP A 148 -10.63 -9.44 -5.86
N LEU A 149 -10.59 -8.15 -5.50
CA LEU A 149 -9.54 -7.60 -4.64
C LEU A 149 -10.14 -7.01 -3.38
N PHE A 150 -9.57 -7.36 -2.24
CA PHE A 150 -9.84 -6.77 -0.95
C PHE A 150 -8.61 -6.90 -0.06
N GLY A 151 -8.46 -5.96 0.86
CA GLY A 151 -7.36 -5.90 1.82
C GLY A 151 -6.24 -4.95 1.39
N ALA A 152 -5.39 -4.62 2.35
CA ALA A 152 -4.42 -3.54 2.23
C ALA A 152 -3.17 -3.88 1.41
N MET A 153 -3.02 -5.11 0.88
CA MET A 153 -1.77 -5.54 0.25
C MET A 153 -1.33 -4.67 -0.93
N PRO A 154 -2.18 -4.29 -1.90
CA PRO A 154 -1.77 -3.35 -2.95
C PRO A 154 -1.32 -1.98 -2.40
N LEU A 155 -1.93 -1.48 -1.32
CA LEU A 155 -1.49 -0.27 -0.62
C LEU A 155 -0.10 -0.47 -0.01
N VAL A 156 0.13 -1.58 0.69
CA VAL A 156 1.43 -1.92 1.24
C VAL A 156 2.49 -1.99 0.14
N PHE A 157 2.20 -2.63 -1.00
CA PHE A 157 3.16 -2.72 -2.11
C PHE A 157 3.47 -1.35 -2.74
N ALA A 158 2.50 -0.45 -2.80
CA ALA A 158 2.77 0.95 -3.17
C ALA A 158 3.77 1.62 -2.21
N LEU A 159 3.64 1.37 -0.90
CA LEU A 159 4.59 1.84 0.12
C LEU A 159 5.96 1.17 -0.03
N VAL A 160 6.02 -0.13 -0.36
CA VAL A 160 7.29 -0.83 -0.65
C VAL A 160 7.99 -0.18 -1.85
N GLY A 161 7.25 0.15 -2.92
CA GLY A 161 7.79 0.86 -4.08
C GLY A 161 8.38 2.23 -3.70
N ALA A 162 7.66 3.01 -2.89
CA ALA A 162 8.13 4.30 -2.40
C ALA A 162 9.35 4.19 -1.47
N PHE A 163 9.33 3.23 -0.54
CA PHE A 163 10.46 2.92 0.35
C PHE A 163 11.71 2.56 -0.46
N THR A 164 11.54 1.73 -1.48
CA THR A 164 12.62 1.28 -2.38
C THR A 164 13.22 2.48 -3.12
N TRP A 165 12.38 3.40 -3.60
CA TRP A 165 12.85 4.64 -4.22
C TRP A 165 13.66 5.52 -3.24
N ILE A 166 13.20 5.67 -1.99
CA ILE A 166 13.94 6.43 -0.96
C ILE A 166 15.32 5.81 -0.75
N LYS A 167 15.39 4.49 -0.54
CA LYS A 167 16.68 3.81 -0.33
C LYS A 167 17.60 3.88 -1.55
N TRP A 168 17.02 3.81 -2.75
CA TRP A 168 17.77 3.98 -3.99
C TRP A 168 18.41 5.38 -4.10
N ARG A 169 17.71 6.41 -3.63
CA ARG A 169 18.20 7.81 -3.57
C ARG A 169 19.24 8.03 -2.47
N GLU A 170 19.09 7.37 -1.32
CA GLU A 170 20.05 7.44 -0.21
C GLU A 170 21.40 6.79 -0.58
N ALA A 171 21.39 5.78 -1.46
CA ALA A 171 22.60 5.14 -1.98
C ALA A 171 23.31 5.93 -3.12
N ASP A 172 23.07 7.25 -3.24
CA ASP A 172 23.82 8.10 -4.18
C ASP A 172 25.29 8.21 -3.75
N GLY A 173 26.19 7.65 -4.56
CA GLY A 173 27.63 7.54 -4.28
C GLY A 173 28.16 6.10 -4.14
N ASP A 174 27.33 5.13 -3.72
CA ASP A 174 27.72 3.72 -3.58
C ASP A 174 26.89 2.81 -4.51
N ARG A 175 27.46 2.51 -5.68
CA ARG A 175 26.83 1.65 -6.70
C ARG A 175 26.71 0.19 -6.25
N ALA A 176 27.58 -0.28 -5.36
CA ALA A 176 27.59 -1.67 -4.91
C ALA A 176 26.56 -1.90 -3.79
N GLY A 177 26.45 -0.97 -2.83
CA GLY A 177 25.40 -1.00 -1.81
C GLY A 177 23.99 -0.93 -2.40
N ARG A 178 23.82 -0.11 -3.45
CA ARG A 178 22.57 0.02 -4.20
C ARG A 178 22.10 -1.28 -4.85
N GLN A 179 23.01 -2.02 -5.50
CA GLN A 179 22.69 -3.30 -6.13
C GLN A 179 22.33 -4.37 -5.10
N ARG A 180 23.01 -4.40 -3.94
CA ARG A 180 22.69 -5.33 -2.85
C ARG A 180 21.32 -5.06 -2.24
N ALA A 181 21.01 -3.81 -1.91
CA ALA A 181 19.71 -3.44 -1.34
C ALA A 181 18.54 -3.73 -2.31
N PHE A 182 18.72 -3.40 -3.59
CA PHE A 182 17.73 -3.70 -4.62
C PHE A 182 17.59 -5.21 -4.85
N GLY A 183 18.70 -5.95 -4.85
CA GLY A 183 18.72 -7.41 -4.95
C GLY A 183 17.95 -8.08 -3.81
N MET A 184 18.10 -7.62 -2.57
CA MET A 184 17.35 -8.16 -1.42
C MET A 184 15.84 -7.90 -1.56
N VAL A 185 15.42 -6.68 -1.90
CA VAL A 185 14.00 -6.37 -2.13
C VAL A 185 13.44 -7.17 -3.31
N ALA A 186 14.19 -7.29 -4.40
CA ALA A 186 13.79 -8.07 -5.57
C ALA A 186 13.68 -9.56 -5.28
N ILE A 187 14.61 -10.13 -4.50
CA ILE A 187 14.56 -11.53 -4.06
C ILE A 187 13.36 -11.76 -3.14
N LEU A 188 13.09 -10.85 -2.20
CA LEU A 188 11.94 -10.93 -1.30
C LEU A 188 10.61 -10.79 -2.06
N LEU A 189 10.53 -9.87 -3.02
CA LEU A 189 9.38 -9.74 -3.92
C LEU A 189 9.21 -10.99 -4.78
N ALA A 190 10.28 -11.54 -5.35
CA ALA A 190 10.24 -12.76 -6.14
C ALA A 190 9.79 -13.97 -5.31
N ALA A 191 10.29 -14.11 -4.08
CA ALA A 191 9.87 -15.14 -3.14
C ALA A 191 8.40 -14.98 -2.76
N ARG A 192 7.93 -13.76 -2.51
CA ARG A 192 6.53 -13.43 -2.23
C ARG A 192 5.63 -13.79 -3.42
N LEU A 193 6.05 -13.48 -4.66
CA LEU A 193 5.32 -13.83 -5.87
C LEU A 193 5.28 -15.34 -6.11
N GLY A 194 6.40 -16.03 -5.88
CA GLY A 194 6.45 -17.49 -5.94
C GLY A 194 5.47 -18.13 -4.96
N PHE A 195 5.37 -17.59 -3.73
CA PHE A 195 4.39 -18.06 -2.76
C PHE A 195 2.94 -17.73 -3.17
N GLY A 196 2.69 -16.52 -3.68
CA GLY A 196 1.37 -16.13 -4.18
C GLY A 196 0.87 -17.03 -5.32
N LEU A 197 1.75 -17.41 -6.24
CA LEU A 197 1.40 -18.31 -7.36
C LEU A 197 1.18 -19.77 -6.93
N LEU A 198 1.84 -20.22 -5.86
CA LEU A 198 1.82 -21.61 -5.41
C LEU A 198 0.79 -21.89 -4.31
N VAL A 199 0.45 -20.89 -3.49
CA VAL A 199 -0.33 -21.06 -2.26
C VAL A 199 -1.59 -20.17 -2.21
N GLU A 200 -1.56 -18.98 -2.82
CA GLU A 200 -2.76 -18.13 -2.89
C GLU A 200 -3.61 -18.54 -4.09
N SER A 201 -4.92 -18.69 -3.88
CA SER A 201 -5.85 -19.20 -4.88
C SER A 201 -6.28 -18.16 -5.92
N GLY A 202 -5.78 -16.93 -5.87
CA GLY A 202 -6.26 -15.79 -6.66
C GLY A 202 -5.15 -14.94 -7.32
N PRO A 203 -5.49 -14.17 -8.37
CA PRO A 203 -4.53 -13.36 -9.13
C PRO A 203 -4.12 -12.04 -8.44
N SER A 204 -4.32 -11.88 -7.13
CA SER A 204 -4.09 -10.63 -6.39
C SER A 204 -2.66 -10.11 -6.52
N TRP A 205 -1.69 -11.00 -6.72
CA TRP A 205 -0.29 -10.68 -6.99
C TRP A 205 -0.11 -9.69 -8.16
N ILE A 206 -0.99 -9.68 -9.16
CA ILE A 206 -0.92 -8.74 -10.29
C ILE A 206 -1.11 -7.30 -9.79
N ALA A 207 -2.08 -7.08 -8.90
CA ALA A 207 -2.32 -5.77 -8.28
C ALA A 207 -1.14 -5.37 -7.37
N GLU A 208 -0.55 -6.32 -6.64
CA GLU A 208 0.61 -6.09 -5.80
C GLU A 208 1.84 -5.63 -6.62
N VAL A 209 2.16 -6.33 -7.71
CA VAL A 209 3.27 -5.97 -8.62
C VAL A 209 3.01 -4.61 -9.29
N ALA A 210 1.79 -4.40 -9.79
CA ALA A 210 1.40 -3.13 -10.39
C ALA A 210 1.53 -1.98 -9.38
N ALA A 211 1.06 -2.17 -8.14
CA ALA A 211 1.16 -1.16 -7.10
C ALA A 211 2.62 -0.86 -6.71
N PHE A 212 3.48 -1.87 -6.63
CA PHE A 212 4.91 -1.67 -6.40
C PHE A 212 5.55 -0.83 -7.51
N GLY A 213 5.35 -1.20 -8.77
CA GLY A 213 5.90 -0.50 -9.92
C GLY A 213 5.41 0.94 -10.01
N LEU A 214 4.10 1.15 -9.87
CA LEU A 214 3.48 2.47 -9.86
C LEU A 214 3.92 3.29 -8.64
N GLY A 215 4.05 2.69 -7.46
CA GLY A 215 4.50 3.36 -6.25
C GLY A 215 5.93 3.86 -6.36
N PHE A 216 6.82 3.04 -6.92
CA PHE A 216 8.19 3.44 -7.25
C PHE A 216 8.22 4.55 -8.29
N ALA A 217 7.47 4.41 -9.39
CA ALA A 217 7.42 5.39 -10.47
C ALA A 217 6.84 6.74 -10.00
N ALA A 218 5.72 6.73 -9.27
CA ALA A 218 5.09 7.93 -8.72
C ALA A 218 6.04 8.66 -7.77
N SER A 219 6.78 7.91 -6.93
CA SER A 219 7.83 8.45 -6.07
C SER A 219 8.98 9.08 -6.86
N ALA A 220 9.45 8.41 -7.90
CA ALA A 220 10.55 8.89 -8.73
C ALA A 220 10.20 10.14 -9.55
N LEU A 221 8.98 10.23 -10.05
CA LEU A 221 8.59 11.25 -11.03
C LEU A 221 7.94 12.48 -10.39
N VAL A 222 7.03 12.28 -9.43
CA VAL A 222 6.12 13.35 -8.97
C VAL A 222 6.18 13.56 -7.45
N LEU A 223 6.11 12.48 -6.67
CA LEU A 223 5.85 12.56 -5.22
C LEU A 223 7.13 12.69 -4.39
N GLY A 224 8.28 12.23 -4.88
CA GLY A 224 9.53 12.28 -4.16
C GLY A 224 10.06 13.72 -3.96
N PRO A 225 10.78 14.00 -2.86
CA PRO A 225 11.41 15.30 -2.65
C PRO A 225 12.32 15.71 -3.82
N GLY A 226 12.05 16.90 -4.38
CA GLY A 226 12.76 17.45 -5.54
C GLY A 226 12.44 16.80 -6.90
N SER A 227 11.59 15.77 -6.97
CA SER A 227 11.23 15.10 -8.23
C SER A 227 10.49 16.03 -9.19
N TRP A 228 9.53 16.81 -8.70
CA TRP A 228 8.80 17.79 -9.50
C TRP A 228 9.66 18.91 -10.07
N ALA A 229 10.69 19.36 -9.34
CA ALA A 229 11.63 20.37 -9.83
C ALA A 229 12.49 19.81 -10.98
N ARG A 230 12.97 18.57 -10.84
CA ARG A 230 13.73 17.88 -11.90
C ARG A 230 12.89 17.58 -13.13
N LEU A 231 11.64 17.13 -12.95
CA LEU A 231 10.72 16.87 -14.07
C LEU A 231 10.45 18.16 -14.85
N ARG A 232 10.16 19.27 -14.16
CA ARG A 232 9.99 20.58 -14.81
C ARG A 232 11.27 21.07 -15.49
N ALA A 233 12.45 20.86 -14.90
CA ALA A 233 13.73 21.23 -15.53
C ALA A 233 14.00 20.44 -16.83
N ARG A 234 13.66 19.14 -16.84
CA ARG A 234 13.75 18.28 -18.04
C ARG A 234 12.75 18.67 -19.12
N ILE A 235 11.50 18.95 -18.75
CA ILE A 235 10.45 19.39 -19.69
C ILE A 235 10.77 20.78 -20.27
N LYS A 236 11.40 21.67 -19.48
CA LYS A 236 11.86 22.99 -19.95
C LYS A 236 13.17 22.95 -20.75
N GLY A 237 13.69 21.76 -21.10
CA GLY A 237 14.84 21.62 -22.00
C GLY A 237 16.19 22.05 -21.42
N GLN A 238 16.30 22.30 -20.11
CA GLN A 238 17.57 22.71 -19.48
C GLN A 238 18.45 21.50 -19.09
N GLY A 239 18.47 20.48 -19.96
CA GLY A 239 19.16 19.20 -19.72
C GLY A 239 20.46 19.01 -20.49
N ARG A 240 20.91 19.95 -21.33
CA ARG A 240 22.20 19.88 -22.04
C ARG A 240 22.83 21.25 -22.18
N THR A 241 23.66 21.63 -21.21
CA THR A 241 24.86 22.49 -21.31
C THR A 241 25.54 22.43 -19.93
N ALA A 242 26.81 22.11 -19.74
CA ALA A 242 27.93 21.76 -20.62
C ALA A 242 29.04 21.14 -19.71
N PRO A 243 30.31 21.10 -20.16
CA PRO A 243 31.18 19.92 -20.27
C PRO A 243 31.63 19.26 -18.96
#